data_AF-A0A7R9Y1E6-F1
#
_entry.id   AF-A0A7R9Y1E6-F1
#
_cell.length_a   1.000
_cell.length_b   1.000
_cell.length_c   1.000
_cell.angle_alpha   90.00
_cell.angle_beta   90.00
_cell.angle_gamma   90.00
#
_symmetry.space_group_name_H-M   'P 1'
#
loop_
_entity.id
_entity.type
_entity.pdbx_description
1 polymer ?
#
loop_
_entity_poly.entity_id
_entity_poly.type
_entity_poly.pdbx_seq_one_letter_code
_entity_poly.pdbx_strand_id
1 'polypeptide(L)'
;RAEVVLRQKLPDLDGHNTTSARDLAYLLTLVDTGHILGLRSRDRLLLTMTECSNEAMLRSSVRPGAHVANKTGDIGFVVGDAGLVTTVKGRRYVAVGFARRPYNEEAGSRYLRSVFERAHDALDTQHPDAAVAAIEYPVVGTALYDEFVEAMRD
;
A
#
# COMPACT_ATOMS: atom_id res chain seq x y z
N ARG A 1 0.41 13.88 -11.52
CA ARG A 1 -0.32 13.42 -12.74
C ARG A 1 -0.50 11.92 -12.57
N ALA A 2 -1.68 11.35 -12.80
CA ALA A 2 -1.87 9.90 -12.63
C ALA A 2 -1.03 9.13 -13.65
N GLU A 3 -0.29 8.09 -13.22
CA GLU A 3 0.64 7.30 -14.05
C GLU A 3 0.09 5.90 -14.41
N VAL A 4 -1.17 5.62 -14.05
CA VAL A 4 -1.83 4.34 -14.33
C VAL A 4 -2.13 4.20 -15.83
N VAL A 5 -1.55 3.18 -16.46
CA VAL A 5 -1.81 2.86 -17.88
C VAL A 5 -1.95 1.36 -18.05
N LEU A 6 -3.04 0.93 -18.69
CA LEU A 6 -3.27 -0.46 -19.09
C LEU A 6 -3.00 -0.63 -20.59
N ARG A 7 -2.01 -1.45 -20.94
CA ARG A 7 -1.57 -1.71 -22.31
C ARG A 7 -1.76 -3.16 -22.74
N GLN A 8 -1.79 -4.10 -21.79
CA GLN A 8 -1.83 -5.53 -22.08
C GLN A 8 -2.75 -6.28 -21.11
N LYS A 9 -3.36 -7.38 -21.60
CA LYS A 9 -4.10 -8.31 -20.74
C LYS A 9 -3.12 -9.06 -19.83
N LEU A 10 -3.61 -9.45 -18.64
CA LEU A 10 -2.84 -10.29 -17.73
C LEU A 10 -2.44 -11.64 -18.37
N PRO A 11 -1.29 -12.23 -17.98
CA PRO A 11 -0.46 -11.85 -16.84
C PRO A 11 0.54 -10.69 -17.05
N ASP A 12 0.71 -10.16 -18.27
CA ASP A 12 1.63 -9.05 -18.58
C ASP A 12 3.01 -9.17 -17.89
N LEU A 13 3.68 -10.30 -18.09
CA LEU A 13 4.94 -10.63 -17.40
C LEU A 13 6.11 -9.72 -17.81
N ASP A 14 5.99 -9.03 -18.94
CA ASP A 14 6.96 -8.06 -19.43
C ASP A 14 6.79 -6.66 -18.79
N GLY A 15 5.67 -6.42 -18.10
CA GLY A 15 5.42 -5.19 -17.34
C GLY A 15 5.05 -3.97 -18.18
N HIS A 16 4.16 -4.12 -19.16
CA HIS A 16 3.66 -3.00 -19.98
C HIS A 16 2.59 -2.16 -19.28
N ASN A 17 1.86 -2.74 -18.35
CA ASN A 17 0.91 -2.06 -17.48
C ASN A 17 1.67 -1.31 -16.39
N THR A 18 1.35 -0.04 -16.19
CA THR A 18 2.06 0.83 -15.25
C THR A 18 1.14 1.37 -14.18
N THR A 19 1.72 1.63 -13.01
CA THR A 19 1.15 2.40 -11.90
C THR A 19 2.31 2.99 -11.11
N SER A 20 2.02 3.95 -10.23
CA SER A 20 2.98 4.47 -9.27
C SER A 20 2.57 4.17 -7.83
N ALA A 21 3.52 4.28 -6.90
CA ALA A 21 3.20 4.15 -5.47
C ALA A 21 2.20 5.23 -5.02
N ARG A 22 2.32 6.44 -5.59
CA ARG A 22 1.40 7.56 -5.35
C ARG A 22 -0.01 7.26 -5.87
N ASP A 23 -0.15 6.68 -7.06
CA ASP A 23 -1.46 6.35 -7.64
C ASP A 23 -2.21 5.33 -6.79
N LEU A 24 -1.54 4.26 -6.36
CA LEU A 24 -2.17 3.26 -5.50
C LEU A 24 -2.48 3.81 -4.12
N ALA A 25 -1.60 4.66 -3.57
CA ALA A 25 -1.86 5.29 -2.29
C ALA A 25 -3.11 6.19 -2.35
N TYR A 26 -3.19 7.02 -3.39
CA TYR A 26 -4.34 7.89 -3.64
C TYR A 26 -5.63 7.09 -3.84
N LEU A 27 -5.59 6.02 -4.65
CA LEU A 27 -6.75 5.15 -4.87
C LEU A 27 -7.24 4.51 -3.57
N LEU A 28 -6.32 3.98 -2.75
CA LEU A 28 -6.69 3.36 -1.47
C LEU A 28 -7.27 4.38 -0.48
N THR A 29 -6.75 5.61 -0.47
CA THR A 29 -7.34 6.70 0.33
C THR A 29 -8.76 7.03 -0.14
N LEU A 30 -9.00 7.12 -1.46
CA LEU A 30 -10.35 7.34 -2.02
C LEU A 30 -11.33 6.22 -1.68
N VAL A 31 -10.86 4.96 -1.67
CA VAL A 31 -11.64 3.80 -1.24
C VAL A 31 -12.00 3.92 0.24
N ASP A 32 -11.02 4.19 1.10
CA ASP A 32 -11.21 4.20 2.55
C ASP A 32 -12.21 5.28 3.00
N THR A 33 -12.01 6.49 2.48
CA THR A 33 -12.84 7.68 2.73
C THR A 33 -14.24 7.60 2.11
N GLY A 34 -14.48 6.64 1.21
CA GLY A 34 -15.79 6.42 0.59
C GLY A 34 -16.11 7.37 -0.58
N HIS A 35 -15.12 8.05 -1.15
CA HIS A 35 -15.33 8.98 -2.27
C HIS A 35 -15.65 8.28 -3.60
N ILE A 36 -15.21 7.03 -3.80
CA ILE A 36 -15.42 6.30 -5.06
C ILE A 36 -16.29 5.05 -4.95
N LEU A 37 -16.55 4.57 -3.72
CA LEU A 37 -17.36 3.38 -3.46
C LEU A 37 -18.36 3.65 -2.34
N GLY A 38 -19.61 3.22 -2.52
CA GLY A 38 -20.58 3.17 -1.42
C GLY A 38 -20.16 2.18 -0.32
N LEU A 39 -20.63 2.41 0.90
CA LEU A 39 -20.22 1.67 2.12
C LEU A 39 -20.17 0.15 1.92
N ARG A 40 -21.23 -0.46 1.39
CA ARG A 40 -21.30 -1.91 1.16
C ARG A 40 -20.21 -2.40 0.20
N SER A 41 -19.94 -1.68 -0.88
CA SER A 41 -18.94 -2.05 -1.88
C SER A 41 -17.52 -1.85 -1.34
N ARG A 42 -17.29 -0.77 -0.59
CA ARG A 42 -16.02 -0.52 0.11
C ARG A 42 -15.71 -1.66 1.08
N ASP A 43 -16.66 -2.02 1.95
CA ASP A 43 -16.45 -3.05 2.96
C ASP A 43 -16.19 -4.42 2.29
N ARG A 44 -16.90 -4.73 1.20
CA ARG A 44 -16.65 -5.94 0.42
C ARG A 44 -15.26 -5.96 -0.21
N LEU A 45 -14.83 -4.85 -0.81
CA LEU A 45 -13.50 -4.71 -1.40
C LEU A 45 -12.40 -4.94 -0.35
N LEU A 46 -12.47 -4.22 0.78
CA LEU A 46 -11.48 -4.32 1.85
C LEU A 46 -11.46 -5.72 2.47
N LEU A 47 -12.62 -6.35 2.65
CA LEU A 47 -12.70 -7.74 3.12
C LEU A 47 -11.99 -8.68 2.14
N THR A 48 -12.27 -8.60 0.84
CA THR A 48 -11.59 -9.43 -0.17
C THR A 48 -10.07 -9.21 -0.19
N MET A 49 -9.61 -7.99 0.02
CA MET A 49 -8.18 -7.70 0.16
C MET A 49 -7.56 -8.27 1.45
N THR A 50 -8.36 -8.50 2.50
CA THR A 50 -7.89 -9.20 3.71
C THR A 50 -7.77 -10.71 3.52
N GLU A 51 -8.50 -11.28 2.55
CA GLU A 51 -8.55 -12.72 2.25
C GLU A 51 -7.51 -13.14 1.19
N CYS A 52 -6.67 -12.22 0.70
CA CYS A 52 -5.60 -12.54 -0.23
C CYS A 52 -4.55 -13.45 0.43
N SER A 53 -4.21 -14.57 -0.22
CA SER A 53 -3.38 -15.64 0.36
C SER A 53 -1.88 -15.34 0.47
N ASN A 54 -1.37 -14.32 -0.21
CA ASN A 54 0.04 -13.94 -0.10
C ASN A 54 0.24 -12.96 1.04
N GLU A 55 0.84 -13.46 2.11
CA GLU A 55 1.04 -12.75 3.38
C GLU A 55 2.49 -12.30 3.61
N ALA A 56 3.40 -12.64 2.69
CA ALA A 56 4.86 -12.58 2.91
C ALA A 56 5.49 -11.18 2.79
N MET A 57 4.70 -10.13 2.65
CA MET A 57 5.18 -8.74 2.56
C MET A 57 4.50 -7.86 3.63
N LEU A 58 3.62 -6.92 3.25
CA LEU A 58 3.07 -5.92 4.17
C LEU A 58 2.43 -6.56 5.41
N ARG A 59 1.68 -7.66 5.23
CA ARG A 59 1.03 -8.37 6.35
C ARG A 59 2.03 -8.93 7.36
N SER A 60 3.13 -9.52 6.88
CA SER A 60 4.21 -10.02 7.74
C SER A 60 5.04 -8.91 8.40
N SER A 61 4.92 -7.67 7.93
CA SER A 61 5.73 -6.52 8.34
C SER A 61 5.03 -5.57 9.33
N VAL A 62 3.86 -5.95 9.85
CA VAL A 62 3.14 -5.16 10.86
C VAL A 62 2.97 -5.94 12.16
N ARG A 63 2.75 -5.24 13.28
CA ARG A 63 2.55 -5.88 14.58
C ARG A 63 1.34 -6.81 14.60
N PRO A 64 1.41 -7.94 15.32
CA PRO A 64 0.26 -8.81 15.52
C PRO A 64 -0.96 -8.06 16.03
N GLY A 65 -2.13 -8.39 15.47
CA GLY A 65 -3.41 -7.74 15.80
C GLY A 65 -3.74 -6.52 14.94
N ALA A 66 -2.80 -5.99 14.13
CA ALA A 66 -3.14 -5.02 13.11
C ALA A 66 -3.99 -5.67 12.00
N HIS A 67 -4.98 -4.94 11.49
CA HIS A 67 -5.75 -5.36 10.33
C HIS A 67 -5.10 -4.84 9.05
N VAL A 68 -4.88 -5.74 8.09
CA VAL A 68 -4.24 -5.42 6.81
C VAL A 68 -5.12 -5.87 5.65
N ALA A 69 -5.54 -4.91 4.83
CA ALA A 69 -6.19 -5.13 3.55
C ALA A 69 -5.18 -4.77 2.45
N ASN A 70 -4.62 -5.76 1.75
CA ASN A 70 -3.53 -5.53 0.81
C ASN A 70 -3.63 -6.35 -0.48
N LYS A 71 -2.85 -5.94 -1.48
CA LYS A 71 -2.65 -6.72 -2.71
C LYS A 71 -1.18 -6.69 -3.12
N THR A 72 -0.62 -7.89 -3.25
CA THR A 72 0.72 -8.12 -3.78
C THR A 72 0.74 -8.17 -5.31
N GLY A 73 1.87 -7.82 -5.91
CA GLY A 73 2.18 -8.01 -7.32
C GLY A 73 3.59 -8.53 -7.49
N ASP A 74 3.78 -9.50 -8.40
CA ASP A 74 5.08 -10.08 -8.70
C ASP A 74 5.10 -10.56 -10.15
N ILE A 75 5.99 -9.96 -10.96
CA ILE A 75 6.27 -10.37 -12.35
C ILE A 75 7.72 -10.84 -12.50
N GLY A 76 8.36 -11.24 -11.39
CA GLY A 76 9.74 -11.69 -11.32
C GLY A 76 10.74 -10.54 -11.21
N PHE A 77 10.71 -9.59 -12.15
CA PHE A 77 11.64 -8.45 -12.19
C PHE A 77 11.16 -7.22 -11.39
N VAL A 78 9.87 -7.20 -11.05
CA VAL A 78 9.26 -6.21 -10.16
C VAL A 78 8.41 -6.96 -9.15
N VAL A 79 8.59 -6.62 -7.87
CA VAL A 79 7.74 -7.06 -6.77
C VAL A 79 7.18 -5.85 -6.06
N GLY A 80 5.94 -5.94 -5.58
CA GLY A 80 5.32 -4.86 -4.84
C GLY A 80 4.14 -5.31 -3.99
N ASP A 81 3.76 -4.43 -3.07
CA ASP A 81 2.60 -4.59 -2.21
C ASP A 81 1.95 -3.22 -1.97
N ALA A 82 0.64 -3.19 -1.87
CA ALA A 82 -0.14 -2.00 -1.60
C ALA A 82 -1.29 -2.35 -0.67
N GLY A 83 -1.47 -1.60 0.40
CA GLY A 83 -2.56 -1.89 1.34
C GLY A 83 -2.88 -0.78 2.33
N LEU A 84 -4.01 -0.97 2.98
CA LEU A 84 -4.51 -0.16 4.09
C LEU A 84 -4.29 -0.94 5.38
N VAL A 85 -3.63 -0.31 6.35
CA VAL A 85 -3.33 -0.89 7.65
C VAL A 85 -4.12 -0.15 8.72
N THR A 86 -4.81 -0.89 9.58
CA THR A 86 -5.37 -0.38 10.84
C THR A 86 -4.59 -0.98 12.00
N THR A 87 -3.91 -0.15 12.77
CA THR A 87 -3.14 -0.59 13.95
C THR A 87 -4.09 -1.00 15.08
N VAL A 88 -3.55 -1.72 16.07
CA VAL A 88 -4.29 -2.11 17.29
C VAL A 88 -4.81 -0.88 18.05
N LYS A 89 -4.13 0.27 17.92
CA LYS A 89 -4.54 1.56 18.52
C LYS A 89 -5.59 2.31 17.68
N GLY A 90 -6.10 1.71 16.60
CA GLY A 90 -7.10 2.30 15.72
C GLY A 90 -6.57 3.30 14.70
N ARG A 91 -5.24 3.51 14.60
CA ARG A 91 -4.65 4.38 13.57
C ARG A 91 -4.74 3.70 12.22
N ARG A 92 -5.08 4.47 11.18
CA ARG A 92 -5.14 4.00 9.80
C ARG A 92 -4.06 4.67 8.97
N TYR A 93 -3.40 3.91 8.11
CA TYR A 93 -2.46 4.46 7.13
C TYR A 93 -2.39 3.58 5.88
N VAL A 94 -1.97 4.18 4.78
CA VAL A 94 -1.73 3.48 3.52
C VAL A 94 -0.24 3.21 3.37
N ALA A 95 0.09 2.00 2.91
CA ALA A 95 1.46 1.57 2.64
C ALA A 95 1.55 0.99 1.23
N VAL A 96 2.46 1.52 0.41
CA VAL A 96 2.68 1.07 -0.95
C VAL A 96 4.16 1.00 -1.27
N GLY A 97 4.63 -0.14 -1.77
CA GLY A 97 6.02 -0.32 -2.14
C GLY A 97 6.19 -1.14 -3.39
N PHE A 98 7.20 -0.77 -4.17
CA PHE A 98 7.69 -1.52 -5.33
C PHE A 98 9.20 -1.64 -5.25
N ALA A 99 9.73 -2.76 -5.71
CA ALA A 99 11.16 -2.97 -5.89
C ALA A 99 11.40 -3.62 -7.26
N ARG A 100 12.26 -2.99 -8.06
CA ARG A 100 12.89 -3.66 -9.20
C ARG A 100 13.98 -4.57 -8.68
N ARG A 101 14.09 -5.76 -9.25
CA ARG A 101 15.06 -6.78 -8.87
C ARG A 101 15.47 -7.62 -10.08
N PRO A 102 16.64 -8.27 -10.05
CA PRO A 102 16.90 -9.47 -10.84
C PRO A 102 15.78 -10.49 -10.64
N TYR A 103 15.52 -11.30 -11.67
CA TYR A 103 14.37 -12.21 -11.70
C TYR A 103 14.30 -13.10 -10.45
N ASN A 104 13.21 -12.96 -9.69
CA ASN A 104 12.93 -13.72 -8.46
C ASN A 104 13.98 -13.57 -7.34
N GLU A 105 14.84 -12.55 -7.38
CA GLU A 105 15.80 -12.33 -6.30
C GLU A 105 15.07 -11.90 -5.01
N GLU A 106 15.37 -12.55 -3.90
CA GLU A 106 14.73 -12.25 -2.61
C GLU A 106 15.09 -10.88 -2.06
N ALA A 107 16.19 -10.27 -2.49
CA ALA A 107 16.66 -8.99 -1.99
C ALA A 107 15.59 -7.88 -2.10
N GLY A 108 14.84 -7.84 -3.21
CA GLY A 108 13.76 -6.86 -3.39
C GLY A 108 12.63 -7.02 -2.36
N SER A 109 12.15 -8.25 -2.15
CA SER A 109 11.10 -8.52 -1.15
C SER A 109 11.58 -8.30 0.27
N ARG A 110 12.84 -8.68 0.59
CA ARG A 110 13.45 -8.40 1.90
C ARG A 110 13.57 -6.90 2.16
N TYR A 111 13.97 -6.13 1.15
CA TYR A 111 14.04 -4.67 1.25
C TYR A 111 12.66 -4.09 1.56
N LEU A 112 11.62 -4.44 0.79
CA LEU A 112 10.26 -3.95 1.02
C LEU A 112 9.73 -4.28 2.42
N ARG A 113 9.92 -5.52 2.89
CA ARG A 113 9.55 -5.91 4.26
C ARG A 113 10.22 -5.02 5.30
N SER A 114 11.53 -4.81 5.17
CA SER A 114 12.29 -3.97 6.10
C SER A 114 11.77 -2.52 6.13
N VAL A 115 11.32 -1.98 4.99
CA VAL A 115 10.77 -0.62 4.95
C VAL A 115 9.39 -0.59 5.59
N PHE A 116 8.52 -1.55 5.29
CA PHE A 116 7.21 -1.65 5.91
C PHE A 116 7.29 -1.81 7.43
N GLU A 117 8.22 -2.63 7.93
CA GLU A 117 8.48 -2.81 9.37
C GLU A 117 8.88 -1.48 10.02
N ARG A 118 9.89 -0.79 9.48
CA ARG A 118 10.34 0.51 10.02
C ARG A 118 9.25 1.56 10.01
N ALA A 119 8.48 1.62 8.92
CA ALA A 119 7.39 2.58 8.80
C ALA A 119 6.25 2.26 9.77
N HIS A 120 5.90 0.97 9.93
CA HIS A 120 4.92 0.54 10.91
C HIS A 120 5.34 0.89 12.33
N ASP A 121 6.59 0.60 12.71
CA ASP A 121 7.08 0.92 14.05
C ASP A 121 7.08 2.43 14.31
N ALA A 122 7.47 3.26 13.34
CA ALA A 122 7.39 4.72 13.46
C ALA A 122 5.95 5.19 13.69
N LEU A 123 5.00 4.71 12.88
CA LEU A 123 3.58 5.09 12.97
C LEU A 123 2.87 4.51 14.20
N ASP A 124 3.31 3.36 14.70
CA ASP A 124 2.73 2.75 15.91
C ASP A 124 3.28 3.35 17.20
N THR A 125 4.50 3.88 17.19
CA THR A 125 5.15 4.52 18.36
C THR A 125 4.87 6.02 18.48
N GLN A 126 4.76 6.76 17.37
CA GLN A 126 4.60 8.22 17.40
C GLN A 126 3.16 8.67 17.71
N HIS A 127 3.01 9.88 18.26
CA HIS A 127 1.74 10.61 18.42
C HIS A 127 1.20 11.08 17.05
N PRO A 128 -0.12 11.35 16.90
CA PRO A 128 -0.80 11.55 15.61
C PRO A 128 -0.24 12.64 14.68
N ASP A 129 0.59 13.56 15.16
CA ASP A 129 1.08 14.72 14.40
C ASP A 129 2.45 14.54 13.72
N ALA A 130 3.08 13.37 13.87
CA ALA A 130 4.36 13.10 13.21
C ALA A 130 4.13 12.64 11.76
N ALA A 131 3.99 13.62 10.86
CA ALA A 131 3.99 13.43 9.43
C ALA A 131 5.21 12.60 9.00
N VAL A 132 4.99 11.36 8.53
CA VAL A 132 6.03 10.60 7.85
C VAL A 132 6.24 11.23 6.49
N ALA A 133 7.20 12.16 6.47
CA ALA A 133 7.74 12.75 5.28
C ALA A 133 8.26 11.65 4.35
N ALA A 134 7.77 11.67 3.12
CA ALA A 134 8.42 11.21 1.90
C ALA A 134 9.67 10.33 2.11
N ILE A 135 9.47 9.02 2.19
CA ILE A 135 10.50 8.11 1.72
C ILE A 135 10.27 7.98 0.21
N GLU A 136 11.12 8.65 -0.58
CA GLU A 136 11.21 8.36 -2.00
C GLU A 136 11.58 6.87 -2.16
N TYR A 137 10.58 6.10 -2.61
CA TYR A 137 10.53 4.66 -2.81
C TYR A 137 10.95 3.79 -1.60
N PRO A 138 10.02 3.11 -0.89
CA PRO A 138 8.56 3.01 -1.03
C PRO A 138 7.77 4.09 -0.26
N VAL A 139 6.51 4.35 -0.68
CA VAL A 139 5.62 5.36 -0.08
C VAL A 139 4.85 4.74 1.09
N VAL A 140 5.17 5.16 2.31
CA VAL A 140 4.44 4.76 3.52
C VAL A 140 4.22 5.99 4.39
N GLY A 141 2.97 6.30 4.76
CA GLY A 141 2.71 7.40 5.68
C GLY A 141 1.25 7.85 5.82
N THR A 142 0.95 8.47 6.95
CA THR A 142 -0.32 9.16 7.24
C THR A 142 -0.38 10.54 6.60
N ALA A 143 0.73 11.26 6.49
CA ALA A 143 0.76 12.60 5.92
C ALA A 143 0.25 12.69 4.48
N LEU A 144 0.51 11.67 3.65
CA LEU A 144 -0.07 11.56 2.30
C LEU A 144 -1.55 11.21 2.33
N TYR A 145 -1.96 10.35 3.28
CA TYR A 145 -3.37 10.07 3.50
C TYR A 145 -4.11 11.34 3.89
N ASP A 146 -3.58 12.10 4.84
CA ASP A 146 -4.15 13.37 5.31
C ASP A 146 -4.07 14.46 4.24
N GLU A 147 -2.95 14.59 3.49
CA GLU A 147 -2.83 15.48 2.33
C GLU A 147 -3.93 15.21 1.30
N PHE A 148 -4.14 13.93 0.96
CA PHE A 148 -5.19 13.54 0.04
C PHE A 148 -6.58 13.78 0.60
N VAL A 149 -6.83 13.50 1.88
CA VAL A 149 -8.11 13.76 2.54
C VAL A 149 -8.42 15.26 2.58
N GLU A 150 -7.45 16.11 2.94
CA GLU A 150 -7.62 17.56 2.96
C GLU A 150 -7.85 18.11 1.55
N ALA A 151 -7.10 17.65 0.55
CA ALA A 151 -7.31 18.04 -0.84
C ALA A 151 -8.68 17.62 -1.42
N MET A 152 -9.41 16.73 -0.74
CA MET A 152 -10.77 16.29 -1.11
C MET A 152 -11.89 17.04 -0.36
N ARG A 153 -11.56 17.90 0.60
CA ARG A 153 -12.54 18.71 1.34
C ARG A 153 -12.92 20.02 0.65
N ASP A 154 -12.11 20.47 -0.30
CA ASP A 154 -12.36 21.62 -1.20
C ASP A 154 -13.08 21.19 -2.50
#